data_AF-A0A7C4W5U0-F1
#
_entry.id   AF-A0A7C4W5U0-F1
#
_cell.length_a   1.000
_cell.length_b   1.000
_cell.length_c   1.000
_cell.angle_alpha   90.00
_cell.angle_beta   90.00
_cell.angle_gamma   90.00
#
_symmetry.space_group_name_H-M   'P 1'
#
loop_
_entity.id
_entity.type
_entity.pdbx_description
1 polymer ?
#
loop_
_entity_poly.entity_id
_entity_poly.type
_entity_poly.pdbx_seq_one_letter_code
_entity_poly.pdbx_strand_id
1 'polypeptide(L)'
;MGVFHISGLGRSPGAVTVPLTSIYLLHVAQTLGNIDASNFFVYSGEAMRKDSGSREMHPGKPETLITFTSKELLDGNIEIKYSSKWFNLNYYGKEKITRPIRKYFEDLFEYLMSTFEYKAAPLVIYFVEVDHRSFNDAFEKAGLTMKGLQDKEVWVNMIGGSNQLNIGLLAAGTYTAIPSRYYYLFQSEIDLLEPEEISKPKDERGLEKVVREIIDKWMELPMFNLGLGELLRDIYELFSIRESVGIKEVIKVLEEKHSLNRQFLAKLRRFLIFEDDRVRKRPDLDRFVHMWREIDRIQVSNFAEWKKKLEDMNILQTIHVP
;
A
#
# COMPACT_ATOMS: atom_id res chain seq x y z
N MET A 1 18.26 -1.65 5.18
CA MET A 1 16.79 -1.69 5.03
C MET A 1 16.48 -0.86 3.81
N GLY A 2 15.34 -1.13 3.20
CA GLY A 2 14.77 -0.44 2.08
C GLY A 2 13.26 -0.31 2.28
N VAL A 3 12.56 -0.05 1.19
CA VAL A 3 11.13 0.24 1.18
C VAL A 3 10.31 -1.04 1.21
N PHE A 4 9.28 -1.04 2.06
CA PHE A 4 8.22 -2.03 2.07
C PHE A 4 7.09 -1.57 1.15
N HIS A 5 6.93 -2.25 0.02
CA HIS A 5 5.84 -1.98 -0.89
C HIS A 5 4.62 -2.80 -0.49
N ILE A 6 3.47 -2.15 -0.42
CA ILE A 6 2.16 -2.78 -0.20
C ILE A 6 1.35 -2.67 -1.48
N SER A 7 0.66 -3.73 -1.90
CA SER A 7 -0.16 -3.70 -3.11
C SER A 7 -1.37 -4.62 -3.06
N GLY A 8 -2.46 -4.20 -3.71
CA GLY A 8 -3.53 -5.12 -4.09
C GLY A 8 -3.13 -5.91 -5.34
N LEU A 9 -3.50 -7.19 -5.42
CA LEU A 9 -3.19 -8.04 -6.57
C LEU A 9 -4.43 -8.80 -7.04
N GLY A 10 -4.82 -8.49 -8.28
CA GLY A 10 -5.86 -9.21 -9.02
C GLY A 10 -5.27 -10.24 -9.98
N ARG A 11 -5.96 -10.47 -11.11
CA ARG A 11 -5.55 -11.45 -12.11
C ARG A 11 -4.33 -11.03 -12.94
N SER A 12 -3.98 -9.74 -12.92
CA SER A 12 -2.83 -9.22 -13.66
C SER A 12 -1.59 -9.18 -12.75
N PRO A 13 -0.57 -10.01 -13.02
CA PRO A 13 0.73 -9.89 -12.35
C PRO A 13 1.43 -8.55 -12.64
N GLY A 14 1.11 -7.92 -13.77
CA GLY A 14 1.56 -6.58 -14.16
C GLY A 14 1.35 -5.53 -13.08
N ALA A 15 0.27 -5.66 -12.31
CA ALA A 15 -0.08 -4.79 -11.20
C ALA A 15 1.07 -4.53 -10.22
N VAL A 16 1.96 -5.50 -10.03
CA VAL A 16 3.11 -5.38 -9.11
C VAL A 16 4.44 -5.33 -9.85
N THR A 17 4.58 -6.01 -10.99
CA THR A 17 5.85 -6.06 -11.73
C THR A 17 6.14 -4.74 -12.43
N VAL A 18 5.13 -4.07 -12.97
CA VAL A 18 5.26 -2.79 -13.69
C VAL A 18 5.80 -1.68 -12.79
N PRO A 19 5.16 -1.33 -11.66
CA PRO A 19 5.65 -0.25 -10.82
C PRO A 19 7.03 -0.54 -10.23
N LEU A 20 7.28 -1.78 -9.81
CA LEU A 20 8.58 -2.14 -9.27
C LEU A 20 9.66 -2.12 -10.35
N THR A 21 9.37 -2.48 -11.59
CA THR A 21 10.29 -2.29 -12.72
C THR A 21 10.70 -0.84 -12.85
N SER A 22 9.73 0.08 -12.82
CA SER A 22 10.01 1.53 -12.87
C SER A 22 10.89 1.97 -11.70
N ILE A 23 10.60 1.54 -10.48
CA ILE A 23 11.40 1.89 -9.29
C ILE A 23 12.82 1.31 -9.39
N TYR A 24 12.98 0.07 -9.84
CA TYR A 24 14.31 -0.52 -10.02
C TYR A 24 15.13 0.25 -11.06
N LEU A 25 14.52 0.66 -12.18
CA LEU A 25 15.21 1.47 -13.21
C LEU A 25 15.61 2.84 -12.69
N LEU A 26 14.73 3.52 -11.94
CA LEU A 26 15.06 4.76 -11.26
C LEU A 26 16.23 4.54 -10.29
N HIS A 27 16.22 3.46 -9.51
CA HIS A 27 17.31 3.16 -8.59
C HIS A 27 18.62 2.85 -9.33
N VAL A 28 18.60 2.14 -10.46
CA VAL A 28 19.80 1.96 -11.29
C VAL A 28 20.33 3.31 -11.76
N ALA A 29 19.46 4.18 -12.27
CA ALA A 29 19.85 5.50 -12.74
C ALA A 29 20.44 6.36 -11.62
N GLN A 30 19.86 6.30 -10.41
CA GLN A 30 20.41 6.96 -9.22
C GLN A 30 21.83 6.47 -8.91
N THR A 31 22.08 5.15 -8.96
CA THR A 31 23.42 4.60 -8.71
C THR A 31 24.45 5.02 -9.75
N LEU A 32 24.00 5.38 -10.96
CA LEU A 32 24.81 5.92 -12.05
C LEU A 32 24.89 7.47 -12.02
N GLY A 33 24.35 8.12 -10.98
CA GLY A 33 24.47 9.57 -10.79
C GLY A 33 23.41 10.42 -11.50
N ASN A 34 22.32 9.82 -11.97
CA ASN A 34 21.22 10.58 -12.56
C ASN A 34 20.51 11.45 -11.49
N ILE A 35 20.44 12.76 -11.75
CA ILE A 35 19.91 13.76 -10.79
C ILE A 35 18.40 13.62 -10.60
N ASP A 36 17.64 13.40 -11.67
CA ASP A 36 16.17 13.29 -11.60
C ASP A 36 15.76 12.05 -10.80
N ALA A 37 16.44 10.93 -11.04
CA ALA A 37 16.28 9.72 -10.25
C ALA A 37 16.70 9.92 -8.79
N SER A 38 17.79 10.66 -8.53
CA SER A 38 18.21 10.99 -7.15
C SER A 38 17.17 11.85 -6.42
N ASN A 39 16.58 12.82 -7.12
CA ASN A 39 15.53 13.68 -6.58
C ASN A 39 14.26 12.88 -6.26
N PHE A 40 13.92 11.86 -7.06
CA PHE A 40 12.77 11.00 -6.81
C PHE A 40 12.84 10.30 -5.43
N PHE A 41 14.04 9.92 -4.99
CA PHE A 41 14.29 9.24 -3.70
C PHE A 41 14.74 10.18 -2.58
N VAL A 42 14.72 11.51 -2.77
CA VAL A 42 15.28 12.46 -1.80
C VAL A 42 14.62 12.40 -0.41
N TYR A 43 13.34 12.02 -0.36
CA TYR A 43 12.56 11.88 0.87
C TYR A 43 12.45 10.43 1.37
N SER A 44 13.18 9.51 0.73
CA SER A 44 13.24 8.13 1.20
C SER A 44 14.23 7.95 2.33
N GLY A 45 13.96 6.95 3.14
CA GLY A 45 14.76 6.51 4.27
C GLY A 45 14.14 6.85 5.63
N GLU A 46 14.56 6.13 6.66
CA GLU A 46 14.17 6.37 8.05
C GLU A 46 14.60 7.78 8.52
N ALA A 47 13.64 8.55 9.07
CA ALA A 47 13.87 9.93 9.54
C ALA A 47 14.80 10.03 10.76
N MET A 48 14.92 8.96 11.56
CA MET A 48 15.77 8.92 12.74
C MET A 48 16.87 7.87 12.60
N ARG A 49 18.10 8.26 12.95
CA ARG A 49 19.18 7.28 13.19
C ARG A 49 18.70 6.32 14.27
N LYS A 50 18.83 5.02 14.04
CA LYS A 50 18.72 4.05 15.14
C LYS A 50 19.75 4.43 16.21
N ASP A 51 19.41 4.22 17.48
CA ASP A 51 20.32 4.41 18.62
C ASP A 51 21.64 3.63 18.48
N SER A 52 21.66 2.63 17.59
CA SER A 52 22.84 1.86 17.17
C SER A 52 23.76 2.56 16.17
N GLY A 53 23.47 3.80 15.76
CA GLY A 53 24.26 4.56 14.77
C GLY A 53 24.14 4.06 13.32
N SER A 54 23.31 3.05 13.06
CA SER A 54 23.09 2.54 11.71
C SER A 54 22.17 3.48 10.90
N ARG A 55 22.65 3.89 9.72
CA ARG A 55 21.81 4.50 8.67
C ARG A 55 21.26 3.40 7.79
N GLU A 56 20.08 3.65 7.24
CA GLU A 56 19.58 2.86 6.13
C GLU A 56 20.57 2.91 4.95
N MET A 57 21.02 1.73 4.51
CA MET A 57 22.08 1.63 3.48
C MET A 57 21.57 1.93 2.06
N HIS A 58 20.27 1.75 1.81
CA HIS A 58 19.68 1.88 0.48
C HIS A 58 18.31 2.58 0.53
N PRO A 59 18.26 3.90 0.83
CA PRO A 59 17.00 4.66 0.81
C PRO A 59 16.27 4.50 -0.52
N GLY A 60 14.97 4.21 -0.48
CA GLY A 60 14.15 4.11 -1.69
C GLY A 60 14.24 2.79 -2.45
N LYS A 61 15.18 1.90 -2.09
CA LYS A 61 15.32 0.58 -2.73
C LYS A 61 14.22 -0.37 -2.28
N PRO A 62 13.49 -1.05 -3.18
CA PRO A 62 12.53 -2.07 -2.76
C PRO A 62 13.23 -3.22 -2.03
N GLU A 63 12.84 -3.46 -0.77
CA GLU A 63 13.33 -4.58 0.06
C GLU A 63 12.29 -5.71 0.12
N THR A 64 11.04 -5.34 0.33
CA THR A 64 9.93 -6.29 0.52
C THR A 64 8.71 -5.84 -0.25
N LEU A 65 8.02 -6.77 -0.89
CA LEU A 65 6.69 -6.57 -1.44
C LEU A 65 5.68 -7.40 -0.65
N ILE A 66 4.65 -6.76 -0.09
CA ILE A 66 3.51 -7.40 0.54
C ILE A 66 2.29 -7.18 -0.35
N THR A 67 1.78 -8.26 -0.90
CA THR A 67 0.61 -8.24 -1.78
C THR A 67 -0.59 -8.87 -1.09
N PHE A 68 -1.76 -8.29 -1.32
CA PHE A 68 -3.02 -8.83 -0.85
C PHE A 68 -3.74 -9.44 -2.04
N THR A 69 -4.12 -10.71 -1.97
CA THR A 69 -4.78 -11.39 -3.09
C THR A 69 -5.68 -12.52 -2.63
N SER A 70 -6.54 -12.98 -3.52
CA SER A 70 -7.49 -14.05 -3.25
C SER A 70 -6.83 -15.42 -3.24
N LYS A 71 -7.32 -16.32 -2.38
CA LYS A 71 -6.89 -17.72 -2.32
C LYS A 71 -6.87 -18.40 -3.70
N GLU A 72 -7.89 -18.16 -4.50
CA GLU A 72 -8.04 -18.80 -5.81
C GLU A 72 -6.92 -18.42 -6.80
N LEU A 73 -6.31 -17.24 -6.65
CA LEU A 73 -5.14 -16.82 -7.42
C LEU A 73 -3.84 -17.45 -6.90
N LEU A 74 -3.72 -17.61 -5.58
CA LEU A 74 -2.58 -18.28 -4.94
C LEU A 74 -2.54 -19.77 -5.27
N ASP A 75 -3.71 -20.40 -5.29
CA ASP A 75 -3.88 -21.80 -5.65
C ASP A 75 -3.76 -22.04 -7.17
N GLY A 76 -3.92 -21.00 -7.98
CA GLY A 76 -3.89 -21.10 -9.45
C GLY A 76 -5.17 -21.68 -10.04
N ASN A 77 -6.30 -21.49 -9.36
CA ASN A 77 -7.61 -22.03 -9.77
C ASN A 77 -8.35 -21.12 -10.76
N ILE A 78 -7.90 -19.88 -10.92
CA ILE A 78 -8.46 -18.87 -11.83
C ILE A 78 -7.53 -18.67 -13.03
N GLU A 79 -8.13 -18.41 -14.20
CA GLU A 79 -7.37 -18.05 -15.39
C GLU A 79 -6.71 -16.68 -15.24
N ILE A 80 -5.43 -16.63 -15.60
CA ILE A 80 -4.63 -15.42 -15.70
C ILE A 80 -4.13 -15.29 -17.14
N LYS A 81 -3.92 -14.03 -17.55
CA LYS A 81 -3.32 -13.68 -18.84
C LYS A 81 -2.19 -12.71 -18.55
N TYR A 82 -1.03 -12.95 -19.16
CA TYR A 82 0.09 -12.02 -19.07
C TYR A 82 1.02 -12.15 -20.27
N SER A 83 1.76 -11.08 -20.53
CA SER A 83 2.80 -11.03 -21.55
C SER A 83 3.96 -10.13 -21.14
N SER A 84 5.15 -10.45 -21.61
CA SER A 84 6.33 -9.61 -21.51
C SER A 84 7.07 -9.60 -22.84
N LYS A 85 7.14 -8.43 -23.46
CA LYS A 85 7.98 -8.11 -24.62
C LYS A 85 9.46 -8.07 -24.22
N TRP A 86 9.76 -7.74 -22.95
CA TRP A 86 11.14 -7.62 -22.45
C TRP A 86 11.84 -8.96 -22.24
N PHE A 87 11.09 -9.99 -21.86
CA PHE A 87 11.61 -11.31 -21.48
C PHE A 87 10.93 -12.46 -22.22
N ASN A 88 10.16 -12.15 -23.28
CA ASN A 88 9.46 -13.13 -24.11
C ASN A 88 8.59 -14.11 -23.30
N LEU A 89 7.84 -13.56 -22.33
CA LEU A 89 6.88 -14.31 -21.55
C LEU A 89 5.50 -14.13 -22.18
N ASN A 90 4.73 -15.19 -22.36
CA ASN A 90 3.34 -15.10 -22.82
C ASN A 90 2.58 -16.31 -22.29
N TYR A 91 1.44 -16.06 -21.65
CA TYR A 91 0.63 -17.12 -21.09
C TYR A 91 -0.83 -16.72 -21.00
N TYR A 92 -1.68 -17.72 -21.20
CA TYR A 92 -3.11 -17.66 -20.93
C TYR A 92 -3.56 -19.02 -20.40
N GLY A 93 -4.12 -19.05 -19.20
CA GLY A 93 -4.57 -20.29 -18.58
C GLY A 93 -4.57 -20.24 -17.05
N LYS A 94 -4.74 -21.40 -16.42
CA LYS A 94 -4.72 -21.55 -14.96
C LYS A 94 -3.31 -21.79 -14.44
N GLU A 95 -2.81 -20.85 -13.67
CA GLU A 95 -1.51 -20.93 -13.00
C GLU A 95 -1.50 -20.10 -11.72
N LYS A 96 -0.65 -20.47 -10.75
CA LYS A 96 -0.44 -19.66 -9.54
C LYS A 96 0.12 -18.30 -9.91
N ILE A 97 -0.52 -17.23 -9.46
CA ILE A 97 -0.10 -15.85 -9.75
C ILE A 97 1.34 -15.54 -9.32
N THR A 98 1.85 -16.29 -8.33
CA THR A 98 3.21 -16.14 -7.81
C THR A 98 4.29 -16.54 -8.82
N ARG A 99 3.99 -17.44 -9.77
CA ARG A 99 4.95 -17.93 -10.77
C ARG A 99 5.38 -16.87 -11.79
N PRO A 100 4.47 -16.18 -12.51
CA PRO A 100 4.88 -15.12 -13.43
C PRO A 100 5.60 -13.97 -12.73
N ILE A 101 5.15 -13.58 -11.52
CA ILE A 101 5.78 -12.51 -10.74
C ILE A 101 7.24 -12.88 -10.42
N ARG A 102 7.46 -14.08 -9.89
CA ARG A 102 8.81 -14.57 -9.59
C ARG A 102 9.69 -14.60 -10.83
N LYS A 103 9.20 -15.23 -11.91
CA LYS A 103 9.96 -15.39 -13.15
C LYS A 103 10.36 -14.05 -13.75
N TYR A 104 9.42 -13.10 -13.79
CA TYR A 104 9.70 -11.76 -14.30
C TYR A 104 10.78 -11.03 -13.49
N PHE A 105 10.72 -11.08 -12.15
CA PHE A 105 11.75 -10.42 -11.33
C PHE A 105 13.12 -11.11 -11.40
N GLU A 106 13.16 -12.44 -11.52
CA GLU A 106 14.41 -13.18 -11.80
C GLU A 106 15.05 -12.67 -13.11
N ASP A 107 14.25 -12.58 -14.18
CA ASP A 107 14.71 -12.10 -15.49
C ASP A 107 15.09 -10.61 -15.46
N LEU A 108 14.34 -9.79 -14.70
CA LEU A 108 14.64 -8.37 -14.51
C LEU A 108 15.98 -8.19 -13.79
N PHE A 109 16.21 -8.89 -12.69
CA PHE A 109 17.45 -8.75 -11.91
C PHE A 109 18.66 -9.25 -12.68
N GLU A 110 18.56 -10.37 -13.40
CA GLU A 110 19.61 -10.84 -14.30
C GLU A 110 19.95 -9.79 -15.36
N TYR A 111 18.93 -9.18 -15.96
CA TYR A 111 19.12 -8.11 -16.93
C TYR A 111 19.77 -6.85 -16.33
N LEU A 112 19.33 -6.39 -15.16
CA LEU A 112 19.90 -5.20 -14.51
C LEU A 112 21.36 -5.42 -14.09
N MET A 113 21.68 -6.62 -13.57
CA MET A 113 23.04 -7.02 -13.23
C MET A 113 23.94 -7.07 -14.46
N SER A 114 23.49 -7.73 -15.53
CA SER A 114 24.30 -7.93 -16.75
C SER A 114 24.48 -6.66 -17.59
N THR A 115 23.51 -5.74 -17.55
CA THR A 115 23.51 -4.54 -18.40
C THR A 115 24.11 -3.31 -17.70
N PHE A 116 23.89 -3.17 -16.39
CA PHE A 116 24.24 -1.96 -15.64
C PHE A 116 25.15 -2.23 -14.43
N GLU A 117 25.65 -3.46 -14.28
CA GLU A 117 26.42 -3.90 -13.10
C GLU A 117 25.66 -3.68 -11.78
N TYR A 118 24.33 -3.61 -11.85
CA TYR A 118 23.49 -3.24 -10.72
C TYR A 118 23.35 -4.41 -9.74
N LYS A 119 23.81 -4.23 -8.51
CA LYS A 119 23.66 -5.24 -7.44
C LYS A 119 22.25 -5.17 -6.84
N ALA A 120 21.33 -5.91 -7.46
CA ALA A 120 20.01 -6.15 -6.89
C ALA A 120 20.16 -6.80 -5.51
N ALA A 121 19.36 -6.34 -4.54
CA ALA A 121 19.22 -7.07 -3.28
C ALA A 121 18.10 -8.09 -3.46
N PRO A 122 18.14 -9.23 -2.76
CA PRO A 122 17.06 -10.20 -2.82
C PRO A 122 15.72 -9.53 -2.46
N LEU A 123 14.70 -9.78 -3.27
CA LEU A 123 13.35 -9.30 -3.01
C LEU A 123 12.56 -10.41 -2.34
N VAL A 124 12.02 -10.13 -1.15
CA VAL A 124 11.09 -11.03 -0.48
C VAL A 124 9.67 -10.58 -0.77
N ILE A 125 8.85 -11.50 -1.28
CA ILE A 125 7.45 -11.22 -1.60
C ILE A 125 6.55 -12.05 -0.70
N TYR A 126 5.72 -11.34 0.07
CA TYR A 126 4.68 -11.92 0.91
C TYR A 126 3.32 -11.77 0.22
N PHE A 127 2.54 -12.83 0.20
CA PHE A 127 1.17 -12.85 -0.28
C PHE A 127 0.25 -13.11 0.91
N VAL A 128 -0.57 -12.11 1.22
CA VAL A 128 -1.59 -12.16 2.27
C VAL A 128 -2.92 -12.54 1.61
N GLU A 129 -3.46 -13.69 2.01
CA GLU A 129 -4.76 -14.16 1.54
C GLU A 129 -5.88 -13.23 2.05
N VAL A 130 -6.70 -12.71 1.13
CA VAL A 130 -7.88 -11.88 1.43
C VAL A 130 -9.10 -12.33 0.65
N ASP A 131 -10.28 -12.11 1.22
CA ASP A 131 -11.51 -12.03 0.45
C ASP A 131 -11.58 -10.68 -0.26
N HIS A 132 -11.14 -10.66 -1.51
CA HIS A 132 -11.15 -9.49 -2.39
C HIS A 132 -12.55 -8.88 -2.65
N ARG A 133 -13.62 -9.54 -2.21
CA ARG A 133 -15.02 -9.04 -2.26
C ARG A 133 -15.45 -8.39 -0.95
N SER A 134 -14.73 -8.65 0.13
CA SER A 134 -14.98 -8.10 1.46
C SER A 134 -14.07 -6.91 1.74
N PHE A 135 -14.66 -5.71 1.77
CA PHE A 135 -13.93 -4.51 2.20
C PHE A 135 -13.38 -4.66 3.62
N ASN A 136 -14.15 -5.26 4.54
CA ASN A 136 -13.72 -5.39 5.93
C ASN A 136 -12.50 -6.32 6.05
N ASP A 137 -12.49 -7.46 5.36
CA ASP A 137 -11.35 -8.39 5.39
C ASP A 137 -10.08 -7.74 4.84
N ALA A 138 -10.21 -7.04 3.69
CA ALA A 138 -9.12 -6.27 3.10
C ALA A 138 -8.63 -5.17 4.05
N PHE A 139 -9.54 -4.38 4.62
CA PHE A 139 -9.24 -3.28 5.52
C PHE A 139 -8.54 -3.74 6.81
N GLU A 140 -9.04 -4.80 7.46
CA GLU A 140 -8.50 -5.32 8.71
C GLU A 140 -7.09 -5.91 8.51
N LYS A 141 -6.89 -6.73 7.48
CA LYS A 141 -5.58 -7.31 7.17
C LYS A 141 -4.58 -6.27 6.69
N ALA A 142 -5.03 -5.27 5.93
CA ALA A 142 -4.21 -4.12 5.55
C ALA A 142 -3.78 -3.31 6.78
N GLY A 143 -4.72 -2.99 7.68
CA GLY A 143 -4.45 -2.25 8.91
C GLY A 143 -3.49 -3.00 9.83
N LEU A 144 -3.68 -4.31 9.98
CA LEU A 144 -2.75 -5.20 10.69
C LEU A 144 -1.34 -5.14 10.09
N THR A 145 -1.24 -5.20 8.77
CA THR A 145 0.03 -5.15 8.05
C THR A 145 0.73 -3.81 8.23
N MET A 146 0.01 -2.72 8.03
CA MET A 146 0.56 -1.38 8.20
C MET A 146 1.07 -1.19 9.64
N LYS A 147 0.30 -1.57 10.67
CA LYS A 147 0.76 -1.51 12.06
C LYS A 147 2.03 -2.31 12.33
N GLY A 148 2.15 -3.50 11.74
CA GLY A 148 3.38 -4.29 11.79
C GLY A 148 4.58 -3.61 11.14
N LEU A 149 4.35 -2.60 10.31
CA LEU A 149 5.37 -1.87 9.56
C LEU A 149 5.53 -0.41 10.03
N GLN A 150 5.02 -0.06 11.22
CA GLN A 150 5.08 1.32 11.73
C GLN A 150 6.51 1.88 11.86
N ASP A 151 7.51 0.99 11.94
CA ASP A 151 8.93 1.33 12.02
C ASP A 151 9.65 1.24 10.66
N LYS A 152 8.91 1.14 9.55
CA LYS A 152 9.44 0.99 8.18
C LYS A 152 8.99 2.12 7.27
N GLU A 153 9.76 2.38 6.22
CA GLU A 153 9.27 3.16 5.08
C GLU A 153 8.29 2.28 4.26
N VAL A 154 7.04 2.74 4.15
CA VAL A 154 5.96 1.98 3.49
C VAL A 154 5.41 2.76 2.31
N TRP A 155 5.44 2.17 1.12
CA TRP A 155 4.81 2.73 -0.07
C TRP A 155 3.67 1.85 -0.54
N VAL A 156 2.53 2.45 -0.87
CA VAL A 156 1.32 1.73 -1.28
C VAL A 156 1.09 1.91 -2.77
N ASN A 157 1.18 0.80 -3.49
CA ASN A 157 0.87 0.69 -4.90
C ASN A 157 -0.64 0.51 -5.13
N MET A 158 -1.22 1.45 -5.87
CA MET A 158 -2.67 1.51 -6.15
C MET A 158 -3.04 1.05 -7.57
N ILE A 159 -2.11 0.43 -8.32
CA ILE A 159 -2.31 0.06 -9.74
C ILE A 159 -3.30 -1.09 -9.92
N GLY A 160 -3.21 -2.15 -9.11
CA GLY A 160 -4.02 -3.35 -9.30
C GLY A 160 -4.67 -3.85 -8.04
N GLY A 161 -5.50 -4.89 -8.19
CA GLY A 161 -6.44 -5.36 -7.17
C GLY A 161 -7.89 -4.99 -7.53
N SER A 162 -8.84 -5.51 -6.76
CA SER A 162 -10.23 -5.05 -6.87
C SER A 162 -10.37 -3.63 -6.30
N ASN A 163 -11.40 -2.89 -6.72
CA ASN A 163 -11.69 -1.58 -6.13
C ASN A 163 -11.87 -1.69 -4.61
N GLN A 164 -12.51 -2.75 -4.12
CA GLN A 164 -12.69 -3.03 -2.70
C GLN A 164 -11.36 -3.17 -1.97
N LEU A 165 -10.40 -3.87 -2.59
CA LEU A 165 -9.07 -4.06 -2.02
C LEU A 165 -8.29 -2.75 -1.96
N ASN A 166 -8.26 -2.00 -3.07
CA ASN A 166 -7.56 -0.72 -3.11
C ASN A 166 -8.17 0.31 -2.15
N ILE A 167 -9.51 0.38 -2.06
CA ILE A 167 -10.18 1.22 -1.07
C ILE A 167 -9.87 0.75 0.35
N GLY A 168 -9.77 -0.58 0.58
CA GLY A 168 -9.34 -1.17 1.86
C GLY A 168 -7.94 -0.71 2.27
N LEU A 169 -6.97 -0.82 1.35
CA LEU A 169 -5.59 -0.37 1.56
C LEU A 169 -5.52 1.13 1.84
N LEU A 170 -6.20 1.95 1.03
CA LEU A 170 -6.24 3.39 1.20
C LEU A 170 -6.86 3.77 2.55
N ALA A 171 -8.01 3.19 2.90
CA ALA A 171 -8.69 3.48 4.16
C ALA A 171 -7.86 3.05 5.37
N ALA A 172 -7.23 1.87 5.32
CA ALA A 172 -6.35 1.38 6.39
C ALA A 172 -5.12 2.28 6.56
N GLY A 173 -4.54 2.75 5.46
CA GLY A 173 -3.38 3.62 5.49
C GLY A 173 -3.71 5.04 5.95
N THR A 174 -4.85 5.60 5.54
CA THR A 174 -5.39 6.86 6.11
C THR A 174 -5.61 6.75 7.61
N TYR A 175 -6.08 5.58 8.08
CA TYR A 175 -6.33 5.36 9.50
C TYR A 175 -5.05 5.22 10.32
N THR A 176 -4.07 4.48 9.80
CA THR A 176 -2.82 4.21 10.52
C THR A 176 -1.79 5.33 10.37
N ALA A 177 -1.88 6.15 9.32
CA ALA A 177 -0.90 7.17 8.95
C ALA A 177 0.53 6.62 8.77
N ILE A 178 0.66 5.34 8.41
CA ILE A 178 1.95 4.66 8.24
C ILE A 178 2.52 4.78 6.82
N PRO A 179 1.73 4.62 5.74
CA PRO A 179 2.25 4.82 4.40
C PRO A 179 2.85 6.21 4.22
N SER A 180 4.05 6.30 3.65
CA SER A 180 4.68 7.58 3.28
C SER A 180 4.32 8.01 1.87
N ARG A 181 3.93 7.07 1.00
CA ARG A 181 3.49 7.32 -0.38
C ARG A 181 2.33 6.42 -0.77
N TYR A 182 1.40 6.98 -1.52
CA TYR A 182 0.46 6.23 -2.35
C TYR A 182 0.75 6.58 -3.79
N TYR A 183 0.99 5.59 -4.62
CA TYR A 183 1.39 5.82 -6.00
C TYR A 183 0.65 4.93 -6.97
N TYR A 184 0.59 5.36 -8.22
CA TYR A 184 0.10 4.56 -9.33
C TYR A 184 0.75 4.97 -10.65
N LEU A 185 0.75 4.05 -11.61
CA LEU A 185 1.11 4.26 -13.00
C LEU A 185 -0.08 3.84 -13.85
N PHE A 186 -0.49 4.69 -14.79
CA PHE A 186 -1.54 4.30 -15.75
C PHE A 186 -1.00 3.24 -16.71
N GLN A 187 -1.78 2.18 -16.90
CA GLN A 187 -1.55 1.17 -17.94
C GLN A 187 -2.85 0.90 -18.68
N SER A 188 -2.77 0.86 -20.01
CA SER A 188 -3.88 0.47 -20.88
C SER A 188 -3.81 -1.02 -21.20
N GLU A 189 -2.62 -1.55 -21.45
CA GLU A 189 -2.34 -2.97 -21.65
C GLU A 189 -2.18 -3.69 -20.28
N ILE A 190 -3.31 -4.07 -19.68
CA ILE A 190 -3.35 -4.73 -18.36
C ILE A 190 -2.62 -6.08 -18.30
N ASP A 191 -2.36 -6.71 -19.44
CA ASP A 191 -1.68 -8.01 -19.51
C ASP A 191 -0.15 -7.88 -19.50
N LEU A 192 0.41 -6.67 -19.62
CA LEU A 192 1.86 -6.50 -19.64
C LEU A 192 2.50 -6.60 -18.26
N LEU A 193 3.66 -7.26 -18.21
CA LEU A 193 4.49 -7.38 -17.00
C LEU A 193 5.47 -6.22 -16.82
N GLU A 194 5.81 -5.53 -17.90
CA GLU A 194 6.62 -4.30 -17.91
C GLU A 194 5.76 -3.06 -18.22
N PRO A 195 6.25 -1.84 -17.95
CA PRO A 195 5.51 -0.63 -18.31
C PRO A 195 5.33 -0.48 -19.83
N GLU A 196 4.08 -0.29 -20.28
CA GLU A 196 3.60 -0.39 -21.67
C GLU A 196 4.34 0.48 -22.69
N GLU A 197 4.79 1.65 -22.26
CA GLU A 197 5.39 2.67 -23.11
C GLU A 197 6.87 2.90 -22.80
N ILE A 198 7.46 2.09 -21.94
CA ILE A 198 8.87 2.18 -21.58
C ILE A 198 9.63 1.11 -22.35
N SER A 199 10.54 1.56 -23.22
CA SER A 199 11.44 0.64 -23.91
C SER A 199 12.49 0.08 -22.94
N LYS A 200 12.80 -1.22 -23.04
CA LYS A 200 13.91 -1.84 -22.29
C LYS A 200 15.22 -1.11 -22.62
N PRO A 201 15.83 -0.37 -21.67
CA PRO A 201 17.05 0.37 -21.97
C PRO A 201 18.21 -0.61 -22.28
N LYS A 202 19.17 -0.22 -23.12
CA LYS A 202 20.32 -1.09 -23.46
C LYS A 202 21.64 -0.57 -22.94
N ASP A 203 21.65 0.69 -22.54
CA ASP A 203 22.80 1.46 -22.09
C ASP A 203 22.32 2.63 -21.21
N GLU A 204 23.27 3.38 -20.63
CA GLU A 204 22.99 4.51 -19.75
C GLU A 204 22.17 5.60 -20.43
N ARG A 205 22.42 5.88 -21.72
CA ARG A 205 21.70 6.91 -22.48
C ARG A 205 20.22 6.54 -22.68
N GLY A 206 19.94 5.28 -22.97
CA GLY A 206 18.58 4.74 -23.01
C GLY A 206 17.91 4.83 -21.65
N LEU A 207 18.64 4.54 -20.57
CA LEU A 207 18.15 4.63 -19.20
C LEU A 207 17.77 6.07 -18.84
N GLU A 208 18.56 7.08 -19.21
CA GLU A 208 18.22 8.49 -18.96
C GLU A 208 16.88 8.90 -19.61
N LYS A 209 16.61 8.42 -20.83
CA LYS A 209 15.32 8.66 -21.50
C LYS A 209 14.18 8.01 -20.73
N VAL A 210 14.38 6.76 -20.32
CA VAL A 210 13.40 5.99 -19.55
C VAL A 210 13.11 6.62 -18.19
N VAL A 211 14.10 7.18 -17.49
CA VAL A 211 13.91 7.89 -16.22
C VAL A 211 12.91 9.03 -16.35
N ARG A 212 13.05 9.86 -17.38
CA ARG A 212 12.12 10.98 -17.63
C ARG A 212 10.71 10.48 -17.90
N GLU A 213 10.59 9.46 -18.74
CA GLU A 213 9.29 8.84 -19.05
C GLU A 213 8.62 8.23 -17.82
N ILE A 214 9.38 7.62 -16.91
CA ILE A 214 8.86 7.11 -15.63
C ILE A 214 8.36 8.27 -14.78
N ILE A 215 9.17 9.31 -14.57
CA ILE A 215 8.83 10.44 -13.70
C ILE A 215 7.60 11.19 -14.21
N ASP A 216 7.52 11.43 -15.53
CA ASP A 216 6.38 12.12 -16.15
C ASP A 216 5.06 11.35 -15.99
N LYS A 217 5.13 10.02 -15.86
CA LYS A 217 3.96 9.14 -15.69
C LYS A 217 3.69 8.75 -14.25
N TRP A 218 4.64 8.98 -13.35
CA TRP A 218 4.54 8.62 -11.96
C TRP A 218 3.54 9.54 -11.27
N MET A 219 2.47 8.95 -10.76
CA MET A 219 1.42 9.70 -10.08
C MET A 219 1.40 9.33 -8.62
N GLU A 220 1.58 10.33 -7.76
CA GLU A 220 1.38 10.19 -6.32
C GLU A 220 0.01 10.73 -5.93
N LEU A 221 -0.74 9.94 -5.17
CA LEU A 221 -1.97 10.42 -4.56
C LEU A 221 -1.63 11.29 -3.35
N PRO A 222 -2.41 12.34 -3.09
CA PRO A 222 -2.22 13.15 -1.90
C PRO A 222 -2.38 12.26 -0.65
N MET A 223 -1.56 12.54 0.37
CA MET A 223 -1.70 11.90 1.67
C MET A 223 -3.06 12.27 2.27
N PHE A 224 -3.98 11.30 2.29
CA PHE A 224 -5.29 11.47 2.93
C PHE A 224 -5.13 11.26 4.44
N ASN A 225 -4.88 12.33 5.19
CA ASN A 225 -5.11 12.35 6.63
C ASN A 225 -6.33 13.26 6.90
N LEU A 226 -7.50 12.64 7.01
CA LEU A 226 -8.76 13.38 7.03
C LEU A 226 -9.19 13.84 8.44
N GLY A 227 -8.47 13.47 9.51
CA GLY A 227 -8.84 13.77 10.92
C GLY A 227 -10.20 13.21 11.38
N LEU A 228 -11.00 12.66 10.46
CA LEU A 228 -12.35 12.15 10.70
C LEU A 228 -12.34 10.95 11.67
N GLY A 229 -11.25 10.19 11.67
CA GLY A 229 -11.00 9.09 12.62
C GLY A 229 -11.11 9.54 14.06
N GLU A 230 -10.27 10.49 14.43
CA GLU A 230 -10.19 11.07 15.77
C GLU A 230 -11.49 11.79 16.14
N LEU A 231 -12.04 12.58 15.21
CA LEU A 231 -13.32 13.27 15.41
C LEU A 231 -14.46 12.30 15.76
N LEU A 232 -14.65 11.25 14.95
CA LEU A 232 -15.74 10.29 15.18
C LEU A 232 -15.49 9.46 16.44
N ARG A 233 -14.23 9.21 16.82
CA ARG A 233 -13.87 8.57 18.10
C ARG A 233 -14.25 9.45 19.29
N ASP A 234 -13.84 10.72 19.29
CA ASP A 234 -14.18 11.68 20.34
C ASP A 234 -15.71 11.86 20.48
N ILE A 235 -16.42 11.93 19.35
CA ILE A 235 -17.89 12.00 19.35
C ILE A 235 -18.47 10.70 19.93
N TYR A 236 -17.99 9.54 19.52
CA TYR A 236 -18.45 8.24 20.01
C TYR A 236 -18.27 8.11 21.52
N GLU A 237 -17.17 8.62 22.06
CA GLU A 237 -16.89 8.62 23.51
C GLU A 237 -17.96 9.36 24.32
N LEU A 238 -18.59 10.40 23.77
CA LEU A 238 -19.70 11.08 24.44
C LEU A 238 -20.88 10.12 24.75
N PHE A 239 -21.07 9.08 23.93
CA PHE A 239 -22.15 8.10 24.02
C PHE A 239 -21.76 6.80 24.74
N SER A 240 -20.54 6.70 25.28
CA SER A 240 -20.02 5.45 25.84
C SER A 240 -20.88 4.86 26.97
N ILE A 241 -21.57 5.70 27.75
CA ILE A 241 -22.51 5.29 28.80
C ILE A 241 -23.91 5.94 28.65
N ARG A 242 -24.16 6.64 27.54
CA ARG A 242 -25.37 7.47 27.35
C ARG A 242 -26.00 7.19 25.98
N GLU A 243 -27.31 7.00 25.95
CA GLU A 243 -28.04 6.85 24.68
C GLU A 243 -28.20 8.16 23.91
N SER A 244 -28.17 9.30 24.62
CA SER A 244 -28.26 10.64 24.05
C SER A 244 -27.38 11.62 24.83
N VAL A 245 -26.95 12.69 24.15
CA VAL A 245 -26.10 13.75 24.71
C VAL A 245 -26.62 15.13 24.28
N GLY A 246 -26.25 16.19 24.98
CA GLY A 246 -26.64 17.55 24.57
C GLY A 246 -25.92 17.98 23.30
N ILE A 247 -26.60 18.70 22.40
CA ILE A 247 -25.99 19.23 21.16
C ILE A 247 -24.78 20.13 21.44
N LYS A 248 -24.81 20.85 22.57
CA LYS A 248 -23.68 21.68 23.03
C LYS A 248 -22.42 20.85 23.32
N GLU A 249 -22.56 19.60 23.77
CA GLU A 249 -21.41 18.72 24.01
C GLU A 249 -20.74 18.32 22.69
N VAL A 250 -21.54 18.01 21.66
CA VAL A 250 -21.02 17.71 20.32
C VAL A 250 -20.37 18.94 19.70
N ILE A 251 -20.97 20.13 19.86
CA ILE A 251 -20.38 21.40 19.40
C ILE A 251 -19.04 21.66 20.11
N LYS A 252 -18.97 21.41 21.41
CA LYS A 252 -17.73 21.54 22.20
C LYS A 252 -16.62 20.67 21.63
N VAL A 253 -16.90 19.41 21.31
CA VAL A 253 -15.91 18.53 20.66
C VAL A 253 -15.46 19.09 19.30
N LEU A 254 -16.40 19.56 18.48
CA LEU A 254 -16.07 20.14 17.18
C LEU A 254 -15.17 21.38 17.31
N GLU A 255 -15.57 22.35 18.13
CA GLU A 255 -14.92 23.66 18.21
C GLU A 255 -13.62 23.60 19.02
N GLU A 256 -13.61 22.93 20.18
CA GLU A 256 -12.46 22.95 21.09
C GLU A 256 -11.39 21.91 20.74
N LYS A 257 -11.77 20.71 20.31
CA LYS A 257 -10.79 19.65 20.01
C LYS A 257 -10.35 19.63 18.55
N HIS A 258 -11.26 19.92 17.63
CA HIS A 258 -11.04 19.74 16.18
C HIS A 258 -11.00 21.07 15.41
N SER A 259 -11.20 22.21 16.06
CA SER A 259 -11.25 23.54 15.42
C SER A 259 -12.27 23.62 14.27
N LEU A 260 -13.38 22.86 14.37
CA LEU A 260 -14.45 22.80 13.39
C LEU A 260 -15.63 23.66 13.86
N ASN A 261 -16.17 24.47 12.96
CA ASN A 261 -17.33 25.30 13.28
C ASN A 261 -18.63 24.47 13.39
N ARG A 262 -19.65 25.06 14.01
CA ARG A 262 -20.99 24.46 14.17
C ARG A 262 -21.65 23.98 12.87
N GLN A 263 -21.35 24.55 11.69
CA GLN A 263 -21.95 24.10 10.43
C GLN A 263 -21.52 22.66 10.07
N PHE A 264 -20.41 22.17 10.64
CA PHE A 264 -19.95 20.80 10.46
C PHE A 264 -20.93 19.74 11.00
N LEU A 265 -21.84 20.10 11.93
CA LEU A 265 -22.91 19.21 12.38
C LEU A 265 -23.75 18.66 11.23
N ALA A 266 -23.92 19.43 10.14
CA ALA A 266 -24.64 18.97 8.95
C ALA A 266 -23.97 17.75 8.31
N LYS A 267 -22.64 17.68 8.31
CA LYS A 267 -21.86 16.55 7.79
C LYS A 267 -21.94 15.31 8.69
N LEU A 268 -22.23 15.51 9.98
CA LEU A 268 -22.38 14.42 10.95
C LEU A 268 -23.77 13.79 10.97
N ARG A 269 -24.74 14.29 10.20
CA ARG A 269 -26.11 13.72 10.13
C ARG A 269 -26.17 12.26 9.69
N ARG A 270 -25.14 11.77 9.00
CA ARG A 270 -25.00 10.35 8.68
C ARG A 270 -24.71 9.49 9.91
N PHE A 271 -24.04 10.05 10.91
CA PHE A 271 -23.61 9.36 12.13
C PHE A 271 -24.48 9.67 13.34
N LEU A 272 -25.20 10.81 13.30
CA LEU A 272 -25.95 11.35 14.43
C LEU A 272 -27.39 11.68 14.02
N ILE A 273 -28.31 11.56 14.98
CA ILE A 273 -29.70 12.01 14.92
C ILE A 273 -29.80 13.25 15.81
N PHE A 274 -30.32 14.36 15.28
CA PHE A 274 -30.47 15.62 16.00
C PHE A 274 -31.95 15.82 16.35
N GLU A 275 -32.25 15.93 17.64
CA GLU A 275 -33.59 16.10 18.22
C GLU A 275 -33.56 17.32 19.14
N ASP A 276 -33.97 18.49 18.64
CA ASP A 276 -33.93 19.77 19.35
C ASP A 276 -32.57 20.09 20.02
N ASP A 277 -32.47 19.92 21.33
CA ASP A 277 -31.27 20.15 22.15
C ASP A 277 -30.45 18.87 22.41
N ARG A 278 -30.92 17.72 21.92
CA ARG A 278 -30.32 16.39 22.09
C ARG A 278 -29.81 15.81 20.78
N VAL A 279 -28.84 14.92 20.94
CA VAL A 279 -28.22 14.17 19.86
C VAL A 279 -28.17 12.70 20.26
N ARG A 280 -28.50 11.81 19.33
CA ARG A 280 -28.36 10.35 19.46
C ARG A 280 -27.41 9.83 18.40
N LYS A 281 -26.71 8.74 18.68
CA LYS A 281 -25.89 8.05 17.66
C LYS A 281 -26.74 7.23 16.72
N ARG A 282 -26.32 7.13 15.46
CA ARG A 282 -26.82 6.16 14.48
C ARG A 282 -25.96 4.89 14.51
N PRO A 283 -26.48 3.73 14.07
CA PRO A 283 -25.69 2.50 13.92
C PRO A 283 -24.45 2.67 13.04
N ASP A 284 -24.47 3.60 12.08
CA ASP A 284 -23.31 3.91 11.25
C ASP A 284 -22.11 4.40 12.08
N LEU A 285 -22.33 5.19 13.14
CA LEU A 285 -21.23 5.64 14.01
C LEU A 285 -20.58 4.44 14.71
N ASP A 286 -21.40 3.54 15.25
CA ASP A 286 -20.92 2.32 15.90
C ASP A 286 -20.11 1.45 14.94
N ARG A 287 -20.62 1.25 13.73
CA ARG A 287 -19.94 0.49 12.68
C ARG A 287 -18.57 1.08 12.35
N PHE A 288 -18.48 2.38 12.07
CA PHE A 288 -17.22 3.02 11.67
C PHE A 288 -16.18 3.00 12.80
N VAL A 289 -16.59 3.30 14.04
CA VAL A 289 -15.68 3.27 15.19
C VAL A 289 -15.26 1.84 15.53
N HIS A 290 -16.15 0.86 15.37
CA HIS A 290 -15.83 -0.55 15.58
C HIS A 290 -14.75 -1.04 14.60
N MET A 291 -14.86 -0.70 13.31
CA MET A 291 -13.84 -1.05 12.31
C MET A 291 -12.44 -0.57 12.71
N TRP A 292 -12.33 0.66 13.22
CA TRP A 292 -11.06 1.20 13.71
C TRP A 292 -10.56 0.50 14.97
N ARG A 293 -11.47 0.19 15.90
CA ARG A 293 -11.15 -0.55 17.11
C ARG A 293 -10.63 -1.95 16.81
N GLU A 294 -11.09 -2.61 15.75
CA GLU A 294 -10.54 -3.91 15.36
C GLU A 294 -9.05 -3.79 15.00
N ILE A 295 -8.64 -2.76 14.26
CA ILE A 295 -7.22 -2.50 14.00
C ILE A 295 -6.46 -2.19 15.31
N ASP A 296 -7.08 -1.49 16.27
CA ASP A 296 -6.46 -1.17 17.59
C ASP A 296 -6.36 -2.36 18.55
N ARG A 297 -7.27 -3.32 18.45
CA ARG A 297 -7.26 -4.56 19.25
C ARG A 297 -6.17 -5.51 18.81
N ILE A 298 -5.71 -5.40 17.56
CA ILE A 298 -4.70 -6.28 17.02
C ILE A 298 -3.33 -5.92 17.61
N GLN A 299 -2.86 -6.75 18.55
CA GLN A 299 -1.54 -6.65 19.16
C GLN A 299 -0.45 -7.10 18.19
N VAL A 300 -0.03 -6.20 17.31
CA VAL A 300 1.18 -6.36 16.50
C VAL A 300 1.94 -5.04 16.55
N SER A 301 3.18 -5.10 17.02
CA SER A 301 4.03 -3.93 17.24
C SER A 301 5.18 -3.81 16.23
N ASN A 302 5.48 -4.88 15.50
CA ASN A 302 6.61 -4.94 14.57
C ASN A 302 6.43 -6.03 13.50
N PHE A 303 7.33 -6.04 12.52
CA PHE A 303 7.26 -6.92 11.36
C PHE A 303 7.36 -8.41 11.71
N ALA A 304 8.15 -8.78 12.73
CA ALA A 304 8.30 -10.17 13.13
C ALA A 304 7.02 -10.72 13.76
N GLU A 305 6.37 -9.93 14.62
CA GLU A 305 5.05 -10.25 15.18
C GLU A 305 3.97 -10.33 14.11
N TRP A 306 3.99 -9.40 13.14
CA TRP A 306 3.09 -9.42 12.00
C TRP A 306 3.21 -10.73 11.22
N LYS A 307 4.44 -11.08 10.84
CA LYS A 307 4.73 -12.28 10.05
C LYS A 307 4.24 -13.53 10.78
N LYS A 308 4.65 -13.69 12.04
CA LYS A 308 4.23 -14.82 12.88
C LYS A 308 2.71 -14.91 12.96
N LYS A 309 2.02 -13.80 13.16
CA LYS A 309 0.55 -13.78 13.26
C LYS A 309 -0.13 -14.24 11.97
N LEU A 310 0.33 -13.79 10.80
CA LEU A 310 -0.24 -14.23 9.53
C LEU A 310 0.10 -15.70 9.20
N GLU A 311 1.26 -16.18 9.62
CA GLU A 311 1.64 -17.60 9.56
C GLU A 311 0.73 -18.45 10.47
N ASP A 312 0.48 -18.01 11.71
CA ASP A 312 -0.43 -18.68 12.66
C ASP A 312 -1.88 -18.73 12.13
N MET A 313 -2.30 -17.72 11.36
CA MET A 313 -3.59 -17.66 10.68
C MET A 313 -3.63 -18.50 9.39
N ASN A 314 -2.49 -19.04 8.93
CA ASN A 314 -2.35 -19.79 7.68
C ASN A 314 -2.85 -19.03 6.44
N ILE A 315 -2.56 -17.73 6.38
CA ILE A 315 -2.93 -16.83 5.28
C ILE A 315 -1.72 -16.14 4.63
N LEU A 316 -0.50 -16.58 4.95
CA LEU A 316 0.74 -16.02 4.41
C LEU A 316 1.46 -17.02 3.52
N GLN A 317 1.68 -16.65 2.26
CA GLN A 317 2.61 -17.35 1.37
C GLN A 317 3.82 -16.45 1.11
N THR A 318 5.02 -17.03 1.12
CA THR A 318 6.28 -16.28 0.87
C THR A 318 6.99 -16.85 -0.35
N ILE A 319 7.56 -15.97 -1.18
CA ILE A 319 8.56 -16.32 -2.19
C ILE A 319 9.80 -15.44 -2.03
N HIS A 320 10.95 -15.99 -2.39
CA HIS A 320 12.21 -15.29 -2.43
C HIS A 320 12.66 -15.17 -3.88
N VAL A 321 12.93 -13.96 -4.32
CA VAL A 321 13.59 -13.68 -5.59
C VAL A 321 15.07 -13.41 -5.27
N PRO A 322 15.99 -14.24 -5.80
CA PRO A 322 17.41 -14.19 -5.46
C PRO A 322 18.10 -12.90 -5.88
#